data_AF-A0AAD9GTB5-F1
#
_entry.id   AF-A0AAD9GTB5-F1
#
_cell.length_a   1.000
_cell.length_b   1.000
_cell.length_c   1.000
_cell.angle_alpha   90.00
_cell.angle_beta   90.00
_cell.angle_gamma   90.00
#
_symmetry.space_group_name_H-M   'P 1'
#
loop_
_entity.id
_entity.type
_entity.pdbx_description
1 polymer ?
#
loop_
_entity_poly.entity_id
_entity_poly.type
_entity_poly.pdbx_seq_one_letter_code
_entity_poly.pdbx_strand_id
1 'polypeptide(L)'
;MARRRSHATPKPSFKEMSFSFACGGYLMMYLFGVAKALQEFELKKDARLVGCSAGALTATGLALHCDFDAIRDHVLHNVVPLGTPVTVLLAGFILNW
;
A
#
# COMPACT_ATOMS: atom_id res chain seq x y z
N MET A 1 -7.13 -19.61 42.25
CA MET A 1 -6.09 -20.23 41.39
C MET A 1 -6.24 -19.68 39.97
N ALA A 2 -5.38 -18.73 39.56
CA ALA A 2 -5.39 -18.18 38.21
C ALA A 2 -4.44 -19.00 37.31
N ARG A 3 -5.00 -19.69 36.32
CA ARG A 3 -4.24 -20.51 35.36
C ARG A 3 -3.50 -19.58 34.39
N ARG A 4 -2.21 -19.32 34.65
CA ARG A 4 -1.31 -18.68 33.67
C ARG A 4 -1.25 -19.58 32.43
N ARG A 5 -1.88 -19.15 31.34
CA ARG A 5 -1.61 -19.69 30.01
C ARG A 5 -0.20 -19.25 29.65
N SER A 6 0.75 -20.19 29.54
CA SER A 6 2.03 -19.91 28.92
C SER A 6 1.75 -19.48 27.48
N HIS A 7 2.03 -18.21 27.18
CA HIS A 7 1.97 -17.70 25.83
C HIS A 7 3.18 -18.27 25.10
N ALA A 8 3.05 -19.50 24.58
CA ALA A 8 4.04 -20.06 23.67
C ALA A 8 4.12 -19.10 22.48
N THR A 9 5.25 -18.41 22.34
CA THR A 9 5.54 -17.59 21.17
C THR A 9 5.61 -18.53 19.96
N PRO A 10 4.73 -18.37 18.95
CA PRO A 10 4.81 -19.19 17.75
C PRO A 10 6.18 -18.97 17.10
N LYS A 11 6.86 -20.04 16.71
CA LYS A 11 8.03 -19.93 15.82
C LYS A 11 7.57 -19.20 14.56
N PRO A 12 8.29 -18.17 14.08
CA PRO A 12 7.90 -17.43 12.89
C PRO A 12 7.98 -18.37 11.68
N SER A 13 6.85 -19.00 11.37
CA SER A 13 6.60 -19.57 10.06
C SER A 13 6.45 -18.39 9.10
N PHE A 14 7.07 -18.45 7.92
CA PHE A 14 6.87 -17.48 6.83
C PHE A 14 5.39 -17.27 6.43
N LYS A 15 4.44 -18.02 7.02
CA LYS A 15 2.99 -17.96 6.83
C LYS A 15 2.27 -16.75 7.44
N GLU A 16 2.90 -15.86 8.18
CA GLU A 16 2.22 -14.67 8.72
C GLU A 16 2.94 -13.36 8.33
N MET A 17 3.02 -13.08 7.03
CA MET A 17 3.44 -11.75 6.58
C MET A 17 2.35 -10.73 6.92
N SER A 18 2.74 -9.56 7.44
CA SER A 18 1.82 -8.47 7.72
C SER A 18 2.35 -7.20 7.06
N PHE A 19 1.54 -6.60 6.18
CA PHE A 19 1.86 -5.35 5.51
C PHE A 19 1.03 -4.23 6.14
N SER A 20 1.71 -3.19 6.60
CA SER A 20 1.08 -2.00 7.17
C SER A 20 1.36 -0.81 6.26
N PHE A 21 0.29 -0.14 5.82
CA PHE A 21 0.37 1.06 5.00
C PHE A 21 0.00 2.29 5.84
N ALA A 22 0.98 3.16 6.07
CA ALA A 22 0.80 4.39 6.85
C ALA A 22 0.04 5.48 6.07
N CYS A 23 -0.37 6.53 6.77
CA CYS A 23 -0.94 7.73 6.15
C CYS A 23 0.09 8.37 5.21
N GLY A 24 -0.25 8.51 3.93
CA GLY A 24 0.65 9.06 2.91
C GLY A 24 0.22 10.41 2.32
N GLY A 25 -1.03 10.86 2.53
CA GLY A 25 -1.54 12.05 1.84
C GLY A 25 -1.29 11.97 0.33
N TYR A 26 -0.51 12.91 -0.19
CA TYR A 26 -0.07 12.95 -1.59
C TYR A 26 0.84 11.76 -1.99
N LEU A 27 1.57 11.15 -1.05
CA LEU A 27 2.37 9.93 -1.26
C LEU A 27 1.54 8.66 -1.53
N MET A 28 0.20 8.76 -1.54
CA MET A 28 -0.72 7.65 -1.85
C MET A 28 -0.32 6.87 -3.12
N MET A 29 0.12 7.56 -4.17
CA MET A 29 0.52 6.92 -5.42
C MET A 29 1.74 6.01 -5.28
N TYR A 30 2.68 6.38 -4.40
CA TYR A 30 3.80 5.51 -4.04
C TYR A 30 3.32 4.24 -3.34
N LEU A 31 2.37 4.37 -2.39
CA LEU A 31 1.80 3.22 -1.67
C LEU A 31 1.06 2.27 -2.63
N PHE A 32 0.35 2.80 -3.62
CA PHE A 32 -0.27 1.99 -4.69
C PHE A 32 0.77 1.25 -5.54
N GLY A 33 1.91 1.88 -5.86
CA GLY A 33 3.02 1.21 -6.55
C GLY A 33 3.61 0.05 -5.73
N VAL A 34 3.81 0.25 -4.42
CA VAL A 34 4.26 -0.83 -3.52
C VAL A 34 3.23 -1.96 -3.49
N ALA A 35 1.94 -1.64 -3.38
CA ALA A 35 0.88 -2.64 -3.39
C ALA A 35 0.80 -3.41 -4.71
N LYS A 36 0.97 -2.74 -5.85
CA LYS A 36 1.07 -3.37 -7.17
C LYS A 36 2.23 -4.38 -7.20
N ALA A 37 3.43 -3.98 -6.77
CA ALA A 37 4.56 -4.90 -6.71
C ALA A 37 4.27 -6.12 -5.82
N LEU A 38 3.65 -5.91 -4.65
CA LEU A 38 3.23 -7.01 -3.78
C LEU A 38 2.21 -7.96 -4.44
N GLN A 39 1.38 -7.47 -5.36
CA GLN A 39 0.49 -8.32 -6.18
C GLN A 39 1.29 -9.09 -7.24
N GLU A 40 2.14 -8.42 -8.01
CA GLU A 40 2.90 -9.01 -9.12
C GLU A 40 3.85 -10.11 -8.64
N PHE A 41 4.50 -9.94 -7.49
CA PHE A 41 5.37 -10.95 -6.90
C PHE A 41 4.63 -12.00 -6.05
N GLU A 42 3.29 -11.96 -6.05
CA GLU A 42 2.41 -12.88 -5.30
C GLU A 42 2.71 -12.98 -3.79
N LEU A 43 3.30 -11.93 -3.20
CA LEU A 43 3.77 -11.91 -1.81
C LEU A 43 2.63 -11.80 -0.78
N LYS A 44 1.39 -11.60 -1.23
CA LYS A 44 0.21 -11.34 -0.38
C LYS A 44 -0.70 -12.56 -0.17
N LYS A 45 -0.37 -13.75 -0.69
CA LYS A 45 -1.28 -14.94 -0.68
C LYS A 45 -1.86 -15.30 0.70
N ASP A 46 -1.14 -15.04 1.78
CA ASP A 46 -1.61 -15.24 3.17
C ASP A 46 -1.31 -14.03 4.09
N ALA A 47 -1.15 -12.83 3.54
CA ALA A 47 -0.69 -11.68 4.30
C ALA A 47 -1.83 -10.88 4.95
N ARG A 48 -1.64 -10.45 6.20
CA ARG A 48 -2.54 -9.49 6.87
C ARG A 48 -2.25 -8.09 6.39
N LEU A 49 -3.30 -7.36 6.01
CA LEU A 49 -3.18 -6.00 5.52
C LEU A 49 -3.83 -5.04 6.52
N VAL A 50 -3.09 -4.01 6.91
CA VAL A 50 -3.58 -2.93 7.77
C VAL A 50 -3.22 -1.61 7.13
N GLY A 51 -4.09 -0.61 7.25
CA GLY A 51 -3.75 0.74 6.82
C GLY A 51 -4.61 1.80 7.47
N CYS A 52 -4.11 3.04 7.42
CA CYS A 52 -4.82 4.22 7.91
C CYS A 52 -4.94 5.26 6.79
N SER A 53 -6.13 5.87 6.61
CA SER A 53 -6.40 6.88 5.58
C SER A 53 -6.02 6.40 4.15
N ALA A 54 -5.13 7.10 3.44
CA ALA A 54 -4.62 6.67 2.13
C ALA A 54 -3.97 5.26 2.17
N GLY A 55 -3.37 4.89 3.30
CA GLY A 55 -2.86 3.54 3.51
C GLY A 55 -3.98 2.50 3.64
N ALA A 56 -5.15 2.87 4.20
CA ALA A 56 -6.31 1.98 4.25
C ALA A 56 -6.88 1.71 2.85
N LEU A 57 -6.90 2.73 1.98
CA LEU A 57 -7.25 2.56 0.56
C LEU A 57 -6.28 1.62 -0.15
N THR A 58 -4.98 1.77 0.11
CA THR A 58 -3.95 0.90 -0.45
C THR A 58 -4.12 -0.55 0.02
N ALA A 59 -4.28 -0.76 1.33
CA ALA A 59 -4.52 -2.07 1.91
C ALA A 59 -5.78 -2.72 1.35
N THR A 60 -6.86 -1.94 1.18
CA THR A 60 -8.13 -2.40 0.61
C THR A 60 -7.99 -2.76 -0.87
N GLY A 61 -7.35 -1.90 -1.67
CA GLY A 61 -7.10 -2.17 -3.09
C GLY A 61 -6.24 -3.42 -3.29
N LEU A 62 -5.24 -3.60 -2.43
CA LEU A 62 -4.40 -4.80 -2.41
C LEU A 62 -5.22 -6.04 -2.00
N ALA A 63 -6.09 -5.91 -1.00
CA ALA A 63 -6.98 -6.97 -0.53
C ALA A 63 -7.94 -7.45 -1.64
N LEU A 64 -8.55 -6.51 -2.37
CA LEU A 64 -9.56 -6.76 -3.40
C LEU A 64 -8.99 -7.06 -4.79
N HIS A 65 -7.66 -7.09 -4.94
CA HIS A 65 -7.01 -7.29 -6.25
C HIS A 65 -7.40 -6.21 -7.28
N CYS A 66 -7.48 -4.95 -6.83
CA CYS A 66 -7.74 -3.83 -7.73
C CYS A 66 -6.59 -3.63 -8.73
N ASP A 67 -6.93 -3.11 -9.90
CA ASP A 67 -5.96 -2.68 -10.92
C ASP A 67 -5.37 -1.32 -10.54
N PHE A 68 -4.15 -1.36 -10.00
CA PHE A 68 -3.43 -0.15 -9.61
C PHE A 68 -2.90 0.68 -10.79
N ASP A 69 -2.73 0.08 -11.97
CA ASP A 69 -2.34 0.82 -13.17
C ASP A 69 -3.52 1.65 -13.68
N ALA A 70 -4.73 1.06 -13.73
CA ALA A 70 -5.94 1.80 -14.10
C ALA A 70 -6.23 2.96 -13.14
N ILE A 71 -5.99 2.76 -11.82
CA ILE A 71 -6.13 3.83 -10.83
C ILE A 71 -5.11 4.95 -11.09
N ARG A 72 -3.83 4.60 -11.32
CA ARG A 72 -2.80 5.58 -11.67
C ARG A 72 -3.19 6.37 -12.91
N ASP A 73 -3.59 5.68 -13.97
CA ASP A 73 -3.92 6.31 -15.25
C ASP A 73 -5.13 7.23 -15.08
N HIS A 74 -6.14 6.81 -14.33
CA HIS A 74 -7.27 7.68 -13.99
C HIS A 74 -6.83 8.95 -13.28
N VAL A 75 -5.94 8.86 -12.28
CA VAL A 75 -5.42 10.02 -11.54
C VAL A 75 -4.62 10.95 -12.47
N LEU A 76 -3.74 10.39 -13.30
CA LEU A 76 -2.91 11.16 -14.22
C LEU A 76 -3.73 11.88 -15.30
N HIS A 77 -4.82 11.27 -15.78
CA HIS A 77 -5.61 11.83 -16.86
C HIS A 77 -6.77 12.73 -16.41
N ASN A 78 -7.32 12.50 -15.20
CA ASN A 78 -8.57 13.14 -14.79
C ASN A 78 -8.49 13.95 -13.49
N VAL A 79 -7.46 13.73 -12.67
CA VAL A 79 -7.33 14.39 -11.35
C VAL A 79 -6.19 15.41 -11.35
N VAL A 80 -5.09 15.10 -12.03
CA VAL A 80 -4.00 16.05 -12.25
C VAL A 80 -4.46 17.16 -13.20
N PRO A 81 -4.27 18.46 -12.88
CA PRO A 81 -4.63 19.55 -13.77
C PRO A 81 -3.91 19.45 -15.12
N LEU A 82 -4.69 19.36 -16.20
CA LEU A 82 -4.22 19.38 -17.58
C LEU A 82 -3.38 20.65 -17.82
N GLY A 83 -2.07 20.49 -17.94
CA GLY A 83 -1.12 21.59 -18.14
C GLY A 83 0.11 21.55 -17.24
N THR A 84 0.10 20.72 -16.18
CA THR A 84 1.33 20.43 -15.41
C THR A 84 2.01 19.22 -16.04
N PRO A 85 3.23 19.35 -16.60
CA PRO A 85 3.96 18.20 -17.11
C PRO A 85 4.11 17.16 -16.01
N VAL A 86 3.93 15.87 -16.33
CA VAL A 86 4.12 14.77 -15.35
C VAL A 86 5.51 14.83 -14.72
N THR A 87 6.51 15.33 -15.47
CA THR A 87 7.85 15.65 -14.99
C THR A 87 7.88 16.74 -13.92
N VAL A 88 7.03 17.76 -13.96
CA VAL A 88 6.95 18.83 -12.95
C VAL A 88 6.25 18.33 -11.68
N LEU A 89 5.26 17.45 -11.82
CA LEU A 89 4.62 16.78 -10.68
C LEU A 89 5.57 15.79 -10.00
N LEU A 90 6.26 14.94 -10.77
CA LEU A 90 7.30 14.04 -10.26
C LEU A 90 8.47 14.81 -9.65
N ALA A 91 8.95 15.88 -10.31
CA ALA A 91 10.02 16.72 -9.78
C ALA A 91 9.60 17.45 -8.51
N GLY A 92 8.38 17.99 -8.44
CA GLY A 92 7.84 18.60 -7.22
C GLY A 92 7.65 17.60 -6.07
N PHE A 93 7.38 16.33 -6.39
CA PHE A 93 7.25 15.25 -5.42
C PHE A 93 8.57 14.65 -4.95
N ILE A 94 9.57 14.57 -5.84
CA ILE A 94 10.86 13.90 -5.59
C ILE A 94 11.91 14.90 -5.08
N LEU A 95 11.89 16.17 -5.51
CA LEU A 95 12.92 17.17 -5.18
C LEU A 95 12.61 18.02 -3.93
N ASN A 96 11.41 17.91 -3.35
CA ASN A 96 11.07 18.59 -2.08
C ASN A 96 11.18 17.68 -0.85
N TRP A 97 11.95 16.58 -0.98
CA TRP A 97 12.32 15.69 0.12
C TRP A 97 13.84 15.50 0.15
#